data_AF-A0A952RBA2-F1
#
_entry.id   AF-A0A952RBA2-F1
#
_cell.length_a   1.000
_cell.length_b   1.000
_cell.length_c   1.000
_cell.angle_alpha   90.00
_cell.angle_beta   90.00
_cell.angle_gamma   90.00
#
_symmetry.space_group_name_H-M   'P 1'
#
loop_
_entity.id
_entity.type
_entity.pdbx_description
1 polymer ?
#
loop_
_entity_poly.entity_id
_entity_poly.type
_entity_poly.pdbx_seq_one_letter_code
_entity_poly.pdbx_strand_id
1 'polypeptide(L)'
;MTEGGEQVAKKNSWLVPVLIGAGVLVMILIVLSSIAVSGFRAYLSRAKQAEALTYTRQLATAVIACSTEGLPPTTTPVPPTPPLGKYVSVASDWDQPAFKCNPSPLQLPQYFSYQWLRTSDNAGQVVAKADLNHDGAADCEVRVDVTCEPTGCSAAAPVVLCP
;
A
#
# COMPACT_ATOMS: atom_id res chain seq x y z
N MET A 1 -76.01 31.29 23.01
CA MET A 1 -75.17 30.69 24.06
C MET A 1 -74.45 29.52 23.43
N THR A 2 -73.20 29.72 23.03
CA THR A 2 -72.34 28.67 22.44
C THR A 2 -71.21 28.43 23.43
N GLU A 3 -71.27 27.32 24.15
CA GLU A 3 -70.21 26.87 25.05
C GLU A 3 -69.02 26.41 24.21
N GLY A 4 -67.94 27.19 24.26
CA GLY A 4 -66.66 26.83 23.65
C GLY A 4 -65.95 25.80 24.53
N GLY A 5 -66.01 24.53 24.15
CA GLY A 5 -65.22 23.48 24.76
C GLY A 5 -63.74 23.64 24.41
N GLU A 6 -62.93 24.06 25.38
CA GLU A 6 -61.47 24.11 25.26
C GLU A 6 -60.92 22.67 25.19
N GLN A 7 -60.60 22.22 23.98
CA GLN A 7 -59.94 20.94 23.74
C GLN A 7 -58.51 21.03 24.27
N VAL A 8 -58.27 20.49 25.47
CA VAL A 8 -56.92 20.33 26.02
C VAL A 8 -56.16 19.35 25.12
N ALA A 9 -55.27 19.88 24.29
CA ALA A 9 -54.43 19.09 23.41
C ALA A 9 -53.59 18.09 24.22
N LYS A 10 -53.86 16.79 24.03
CA LYS A 10 -53.13 15.70 24.69
C LYS A 10 -51.68 15.72 24.18
N LYS A 11 -50.79 16.33 24.97
CA LYS A 11 -49.35 16.43 24.67
C LYS A 11 -48.75 15.02 24.56
N ASN A 12 -48.30 14.65 23.37
CA ASN A 12 -47.73 13.33 23.07
C ASN A 12 -46.38 13.13 23.78
N SER A 13 -46.42 12.81 25.08
CA SER A 13 -45.23 12.65 25.94
C SER A 13 -44.28 11.52 25.49
N TRP A 14 -44.74 10.60 24.64
CA TRP A 14 -43.93 9.48 24.16
C TRP A 14 -42.90 9.86 23.08
N LEU A 15 -43.10 10.98 22.38
CA LEU A 15 -42.19 11.41 21.31
C LEU A 15 -40.84 11.87 21.85
N VAL A 16 -40.82 12.46 23.05
CA VAL A 16 -39.60 12.99 23.68
C VAL A 16 -38.52 11.91 23.88
N PRO A 17 -38.80 10.78 24.57
CA PRO A 17 -37.78 9.74 24.76
C PRO A 17 -37.34 9.08 23.43
N VAL A 18 -38.23 8.99 22.44
CA VAL A 18 -37.88 8.47 21.11
C VAL A 18 -36.87 9.37 20.42
N LEU A 19 -37.09 10.68 20.45
CA LEU A 19 -36.16 11.65 19.85
C LEU A 19 -34.81 11.65 20.56
N ILE A 20 -34.80 11.52 21.89
CA ILE A 20 -33.56 11.40 22.67
C ILE A 20 -32.81 10.11 22.28
N GLY A 21 -33.52 8.97 22.25
CA GLY A 21 -32.93 7.68 21.87
C GLY A 21 -32.37 7.70 20.45
N ALA A 22 -33.09 8.29 19.50
CA ALA A 22 -32.62 8.50 18.13
C ALA A 22 -31.37 9.38 18.08
N GLY A 23 -31.34 10.48 18.84
CA GLY A 23 -30.18 11.37 18.92
C GLY A 23 -28.93 10.66 19.46
N VAL A 24 -29.07 9.86 20.52
CA VAL A 24 -27.96 9.07 21.08
C VAL A 24 -27.48 8.03 20.08
N LEU A 25 -28.38 7.34 19.38
CA LEU A 25 -28.01 6.35 18.36
C LEU A 25 -27.21 6.99 17.22
N VAL A 26 -27.64 8.15 16.72
CA VAL A 26 -26.90 8.87 15.67
C VAL A 26 -25.50 9.25 16.14
N MET A 27 -25.35 9.73 17.38
CA MET A 27 -24.03 10.04 17.96
C MET A 27 -23.12 8.81 18.02
N ILE A 28 -23.65 7.66 18.43
CA ILE A 28 -22.89 6.39 18.45
C ILE A 28 -22.44 6.01 17.04
N LEU A 29 -23.32 6.10 16.05
CA LEU A 29 -23.00 5.76 14.66
C LEU A 29 -21.90 6.65 14.06
N ILE A 30 -21.90 7.95 14.39
CA ILE A 30 -20.85 8.88 13.95
C ILE A 30 -19.48 8.46 14.50
N VAL A 31 -19.40 8.12 15.79
CA VAL A 31 -18.15 7.67 16.44
C VAL A 31 -17.68 6.34 15.87
N LEU A 32 -18.57 5.36 15.69
CA LEU A 32 -18.20 4.07 15.11
C LEU A 32 -17.71 4.22 13.67
N SER A 33 -18.31 5.12 12.89
CA SER A 33 -17.90 5.38 11.50
C SER A 33 -16.49 5.96 11.42
N SER A 34 -16.12 6.88 12.31
CA SER A 34 -14.77 7.47 12.29
C SER A 34 -13.69 6.44 12.64
N ILE A 35 -13.95 5.56 13.61
CA ILE A 35 -13.06 4.44 13.97
C ILE A 35 -12.94 3.44 12.82
N ALA A 36 -14.05 3.09 12.17
CA ALA A 36 -14.05 2.14 11.05
C ALA A 36 -13.22 2.66 9.86
N VAL A 37 -13.34 3.95 9.52
CA VAL A 37 -12.59 4.54 8.39
C VAL A 37 -11.09 4.56 8.65
N SER A 38 -10.64 4.90 9.87
CA SER A 38 -9.21 4.90 10.20
C SER A 38 -8.62 3.48 10.16
N GLY A 39 -9.34 2.49 10.72
CA GLY A 39 -8.96 1.08 10.66
C GLY A 39 -8.87 0.55 9.22
N PHE A 40 -9.85 0.89 8.37
CA PHE A 40 -9.86 0.47 6.97
C PHE A 40 -8.67 1.04 6.17
N ARG A 41 -8.30 2.31 6.39
CA ARG A 41 -7.13 2.93 5.75
C ARG A 41 -5.82 2.23 6.16
N ALA A 42 -5.65 1.95 7.45
CA ALA A 42 -4.48 1.23 7.95
C ALA A 42 -4.40 -0.19 7.36
N TYR A 43 -5.56 -0.88 7.26
CA TYR A 43 -5.65 -2.18 6.62
C TYR A 43 -5.21 -2.15 5.15
N LEU A 44 -5.73 -1.20 4.37
CA LEU A 44 -5.36 -1.04 2.96
C LEU A 44 -3.87 -0.72 2.79
N SER A 45 -3.30 0.15 3.61
CA SER A 45 -1.86 0.46 3.56
C SER A 45 -1.01 -0.78 3.80
N ARG A 46 -1.33 -1.58 4.84
CA ARG A 46 -0.63 -2.84 5.12
C ARG A 46 -0.80 -3.87 4.01
N ALA A 47 -1.99 -3.96 3.41
CA ALA A 47 -2.24 -4.86 2.27
C ALA A 47 -1.38 -4.47 1.05
N LYS A 48 -1.24 -3.18 0.77
CA LYS A 48 -0.33 -2.68 -0.28
C LYS A 48 1.13 -2.96 0.06
N GLN A 49 1.58 -2.77 1.30
CA GLN A 49 2.95 -3.09 1.71
C GLN A 49 3.29 -4.58 1.55
N ALA A 50 2.32 -5.48 1.76
CA ALA A 50 2.52 -6.91 1.55
C ALA A 50 2.84 -7.27 0.09
N GLU A 51 2.29 -6.51 -0.88
CA GLU A 51 2.65 -6.62 -2.30
C GLU A 51 4.12 -6.27 -2.52
N ALA A 52 4.57 -5.11 -2.01
CA ALA A 52 5.96 -4.68 -2.11
C ALA A 52 6.93 -5.69 -1.49
N LEU A 53 6.61 -6.22 -0.31
CA LEU A 53 7.43 -7.22 0.37
C LEU A 53 7.58 -8.52 -0.44
N THR A 54 6.49 -8.99 -1.05
CA THR A 54 6.51 -10.20 -1.86
C THR A 54 7.40 -10.02 -3.09
N TYR A 55 7.20 -8.93 -3.83
CA TYR A 55 7.91 -8.70 -5.09
C TYR A 55 9.36 -8.27 -4.92
N THR A 56 9.68 -7.45 -3.90
CA THR A 56 11.07 -7.08 -3.62
C THR A 56 11.93 -8.29 -3.26
N ARG A 57 11.38 -9.22 -2.47
CA ARG A 57 12.03 -10.51 -2.17
C ARG A 57 12.20 -11.37 -3.41
N GLN A 58 11.14 -11.54 -4.21
CA GLN A 58 11.21 -12.31 -5.46
C GLN A 58 12.28 -11.75 -6.40
N LEU A 59 12.31 -10.43 -6.55
CA LEU A 59 13.29 -9.76 -7.41
C LEU A 59 14.72 -9.87 -6.83
N ALA A 60 14.90 -9.79 -5.52
CA ALA A 60 16.21 -10.00 -4.89
C ALA A 60 16.72 -11.42 -5.13
N THR A 61 15.86 -12.43 -4.96
CA THR A 61 16.20 -13.83 -5.29
C THR A 61 16.51 -14.01 -6.77
N ALA A 62 15.77 -13.36 -7.67
CA ALA A 62 16.04 -13.40 -9.09
C ALA A 62 17.41 -12.79 -9.44
N VAL A 63 17.74 -11.62 -8.88
CA VAL A 63 19.05 -10.98 -9.07
C VAL A 63 20.19 -11.88 -8.55
N ILE A 64 20.01 -12.53 -7.40
CA ILE A 64 20.96 -13.52 -6.87
C ILE A 64 21.12 -14.71 -7.82
N ALA A 65 20.04 -15.21 -8.42
CA ALA A 65 20.13 -16.33 -9.37
C ALA A 65 20.93 -15.97 -10.63
N CYS A 66 20.95 -14.70 -11.01
CA CYS A 66 21.69 -14.17 -12.16
C CYS A 66 23.13 -13.74 -11.86
N SER A 67 23.57 -13.76 -10.61
CA SER A 67 24.84 -13.14 -10.22
C SER A 67 26.07 -14.02 -10.52
N THR A 68 25.97 -15.01 -11.40
CA THR A 68 27.05 -15.95 -11.73
C THR A 68 28.25 -15.25 -12.37
N GLU A 69 28.00 -14.20 -13.15
CA GLU A 69 29.02 -13.37 -13.81
C GLU A 69 29.16 -11.98 -13.13
N GLY A 70 28.61 -11.83 -11.93
CA GLY A 70 28.51 -10.56 -11.21
C GLY A 70 27.10 -9.99 -11.19
N LEU A 71 26.90 -8.96 -10.37
CA LEU A 71 25.59 -8.32 -10.22
C LEU A 71 25.17 -7.55 -11.49
N PRO A 72 23.90 -7.64 -11.92
CA PRO A 72 23.41 -6.93 -13.09
C PRO A 72 23.47 -5.40 -12.89
N PRO A 73 23.55 -4.61 -13.96
CA PRO A 73 23.54 -3.16 -13.87
C PRO A 73 22.23 -2.62 -13.29
N THR A 74 22.30 -1.41 -12.72
CA THR A 74 21.13 -0.66 -12.23
C THR A 74 20.05 -0.53 -13.31
N THR A 75 18.80 -0.68 -12.89
CA THR A 75 17.61 -0.56 -13.75
C THR A 75 16.96 0.81 -13.60
N THR A 76 16.17 1.23 -14.59
CA THR A 76 15.20 2.30 -14.43
C THR A 76 14.00 1.77 -13.62
N PRO A 77 13.38 2.61 -12.77
CA PRO A 77 12.20 2.20 -12.02
C PRO A 77 11.03 1.85 -12.95
N VAL A 78 10.23 0.86 -12.55
CA VAL A 78 9.03 0.41 -13.28
C VAL A 78 7.81 0.45 -12.35
N PRO A 79 6.86 1.37 -12.57
CA PRO A 79 6.92 2.52 -13.51
C PRO A 79 8.00 3.56 -13.11
N PRO A 80 8.38 4.50 -14.00
CA PRO A 80 9.41 5.51 -13.71
C PRO A 80 9.11 6.44 -12.54
N THR A 81 7.84 6.61 -12.21
CA THR A 81 7.36 7.38 -11.05
C THR A 81 6.38 6.53 -10.26
N PRO A 82 6.34 6.65 -8.91
CA PRO A 82 5.33 5.99 -8.11
C PRO A 82 3.92 6.29 -8.65
N PRO A 83 3.09 5.26 -8.93
CA PRO A 83 1.80 5.50 -9.53
C PRO A 83 0.81 6.07 -8.49
N LEU A 84 -0.01 7.03 -8.90
CA LEU A 84 -1.14 7.56 -8.10
C LEU A 84 -2.28 6.53 -7.91
N GLY A 85 -2.06 5.26 -8.26
CA GLY A 85 -3.05 4.22 -8.34
C GLY A 85 -2.39 2.89 -8.72
N LYS A 86 -3.15 2.02 -9.37
CA LYS A 86 -2.58 0.77 -9.89
C LYS A 86 -1.97 1.00 -11.27
N TYR A 87 -0.68 0.70 -11.41
CA TYR A 87 -0.01 0.63 -12.69
C TYR A 87 -0.14 -0.77 -13.27
N VAL A 88 -0.56 -0.87 -14.53
CA VAL A 88 -0.57 -2.16 -15.26
C VAL A 88 0.65 -2.15 -16.16
N SER A 89 1.68 -2.88 -15.76
CA SER A 89 2.90 -3.02 -16.54
C SER A 89 2.68 -3.90 -17.77
N VAL A 90 3.49 -3.67 -18.78
CA VAL A 90 3.61 -4.49 -19.98
C VAL A 90 4.95 -5.21 -19.99
N ALA A 91 5.08 -6.28 -20.79
CA ALA A 91 6.30 -7.08 -20.84
C ALA A 91 7.56 -6.25 -21.16
N SER A 92 7.44 -5.21 -21.99
CA SER A 92 8.55 -4.32 -22.36
C SER A 92 9.07 -3.49 -21.19
N ASP A 93 8.27 -3.23 -20.15
CA ASP A 93 8.74 -2.47 -18.99
C ASP A 93 9.82 -3.25 -18.22
N TRP A 94 9.78 -4.58 -18.32
CA TRP A 94 10.68 -5.51 -17.66
C TRP A 94 11.87 -5.93 -18.53
N ASP A 95 12.07 -5.32 -19.70
CA ASP A 95 13.14 -5.65 -20.65
C ASP A 95 14.51 -5.07 -20.24
N GLN A 96 14.89 -5.23 -18.98
CA GLN A 96 16.15 -4.74 -18.42
C GLN A 96 16.97 -5.88 -17.82
N PRO A 97 18.32 -5.82 -17.84
CA PRO A 97 19.17 -6.95 -17.46
C PRO A 97 18.83 -7.58 -16.11
N ALA A 98 18.60 -6.78 -15.06
CA ALA A 98 18.26 -7.32 -13.73
C ALA A 98 16.85 -7.92 -13.66
N PHE A 99 15.91 -7.44 -14.47
CA PHE A 99 14.52 -7.93 -14.48
C PHE A 99 14.36 -9.21 -15.29
N LYS A 100 15.19 -9.41 -16.33
CA LYS A 100 15.23 -10.67 -17.11
C LYS A 100 15.57 -11.90 -16.27
N CYS A 101 16.19 -11.68 -15.12
CA CYS A 101 16.50 -12.72 -14.15
C CYS A 101 15.26 -13.31 -13.48
N ASN A 102 14.15 -12.57 -13.49
CA ASN A 102 12.87 -13.05 -13.01
C ASN A 102 12.07 -13.60 -14.20
N PRO A 103 11.86 -14.93 -14.30
CA PRO A 103 11.15 -15.53 -15.44
C PRO A 103 9.66 -15.15 -15.48
N SER A 104 9.12 -14.57 -14.40
CA SER A 104 7.73 -14.14 -14.30
C SER A 104 7.69 -12.64 -14.03
N PRO A 105 7.66 -11.79 -15.08
CA PRO A 105 7.47 -10.36 -14.89
C PRO A 105 6.16 -10.13 -14.14
N LEU A 106 6.10 -9.05 -13.34
CA LEU A 106 4.82 -8.65 -12.77
C LEU A 106 3.89 -8.31 -13.92
N GLN A 107 2.81 -9.07 -14.07
CA GLN A 107 1.73 -8.78 -15.02
C GLN A 107 0.47 -8.28 -14.31
N LEU A 108 0.51 -8.22 -12.98
CA LEU A 108 -0.62 -7.77 -12.17
C LEU A 108 -0.55 -6.25 -11.96
N PRO A 109 -1.71 -5.59 -11.81
CA PRO A 109 -1.74 -4.19 -11.43
C PRO A 109 -1.01 -3.96 -10.09
N GLN A 110 -0.03 -3.05 -10.08
CA GLN A 110 0.87 -2.82 -8.94
C GLN A 110 0.74 -1.41 -8.36
N TYR A 111 0.96 -1.24 -7.05
CA TYR A 111 0.97 0.08 -6.40
C TYR A 111 2.36 0.68 -6.27
N PHE A 112 3.41 -0.11 -6.47
CA PHE A 112 4.79 0.30 -6.26
C PHE A 112 5.54 0.40 -7.60
N SER A 113 6.50 1.32 -7.61
CA SER A 113 7.59 1.36 -8.58
C SER A 113 8.74 0.51 -8.08
N TYR A 114 9.18 -0.47 -8.87
CA TYR A 114 10.28 -1.38 -8.54
C TYR A 114 11.55 -1.01 -9.28
N GLN A 115 12.68 -1.11 -8.58
CA GLN A 115 14.00 -0.80 -9.14
C GLN A 115 15.07 -1.70 -8.50
N TRP A 116 15.97 -2.23 -9.31
CA TRP A 116 17.27 -2.73 -8.87
C TRP A 116 18.32 -1.62 -8.94
N LEU A 117 19.04 -1.40 -7.85
CA LEU A 117 20.15 -0.44 -7.71
C LEU A 117 21.44 -1.18 -7.36
N ARG A 118 22.38 -1.28 -8.30
CA ARG A 118 23.73 -1.78 -8.03
C ARG A 118 24.54 -0.68 -7.33
N THR A 119 25.02 -0.95 -6.12
CA THR A 119 25.79 0.02 -5.31
C THR A 119 27.29 -0.22 -5.40
N SER A 120 27.72 -1.45 -5.66
CA SER A 120 29.11 -1.82 -5.93
C SER A 120 29.16 -3.06 -6.83
N ASP A 121 30.37 -3.60 -7.06
CA ASP A 121 30.47 -4.83 -7.85
C ASP A 121 29.82 -6.05 -7.20
N ASN A 122 29.79 -6.04 -5.86
CA ASN A 122 29.35 -7.16 -5.02
C ASN A 122 28.15 -6.79 -4.12
N ALA A 123 27.56 -5.61 -4.30
CA ALA A 123 26.40 -5.20 -3.51
C ALA A 123 25.40 -4.40 -4.36
N GLY A 124 24.14 -4.49 -3.96
CA GLY A 124 23.06 -3.67 -4.47
C GLY A 124 21.82 -3.80 -3.60
N GLN A 125 20.74 -3.17 -4.04
CA GLN A 125 19.46 -3.22 -3.32
C GLN A 125 18.31 -3.23 -4.31
N VAL A 126 17.28 -4.00 -3.98
CA VAL A 126 15.96 -3.91 -4.61
C VAL A 126 15.15 -2.90 -3.83
N VAL A 127 14.58 -1.92 -4.53
CA VAL A 127 13.80 -0.83 -3.95
C VAL A 127 12.41 -0.82 -4.57
N ALA A 128 11.39 -0.75 -3.72
CA ALA A 128 10.01 -0.49 -4.09
C ALA A 128 9.55 0.82 -3.47
N LYS A 129 8.99 1.73 -4.27
CA LYS A 129 8.46 3.03 -3.82
C LYS A 129 7.00 3.20 -4.20
N ALA A 130 6.19 3.71 -3.29
CA ALA A 130 4.79 4.06 -3.55
C ALA A 130 4.47 5.45 -3.00
N ASP A 131 3.48 6.08 -3.64
CA ASP A 131 2.76 7.25 -3.17
C ASP A 131 1.38 6.78 -2.70
N LEU A 132 1.25 6.47 -1.41
CA LEU A 132 0.05 5.92 -0.79
C LEU A 132 -0.96 7.00 -0.41
N ASN A 133 -0.52 8.25 -0.27
CA ASN A 133 -1.35 9.41 0.08
C ASN A 133 -1.82 10.21 -1.16
N HIS A 134 -1.25 9.92 -2.34
CA HIS A 134 -1.50 10.54 -3.65
C HIS A 134 -1.11 12.03 -3.73
N ASP A 135 -0.03 12.44 -3.07
CA ASP A 135 0.49 13.81 -3.11
C ASP A 135 1.55 14.06 -4.21
N GLY A 136 1.89 13.02 -4.98
CA GLY A 136 2.90 13.04 -6.03
C GLY A 136 4.32 12.72 -5.54
N ALA A 137 4.52 12.45 -4.25
CA ALA A 137 5.78 12.04 -3.66
C ALA A 137 5.70 10.61 -3.10
N ALA A 138 6.83 9.89 -3.15
CA ALA A 138 6.89 8.58 -2.49
C ALA A 138 6.87 8.77 -0.97
N ASP A 139 5.82 8.28 -0.32
CA ASP A 139 5.67 8.27 1.14
C ASP A 139 6.00 6.90 1.73
N CYS A 140 6.11 5.84 0.92
CA CYS A 140 6.39 4.49 1.38
C CYS A 140 7.50 3.84 0.54
N GLU A 141 8.51 3.31 1.23
CA GLU A 141 9.64 2.64 0.59
C GLU A 141 9.92 1.29 1.25
N VAL A 142 10.13 0.25 0.43
CA VAL A 142 10.58 -1.09 0.88
C VAL A 142 11.90 -1.41 0.20
N ARG A 143 12.90 -1.82 0.98
CA ARG A 143 14.24 -2.15 0.49
C ARG A 143 14.64 -3.57 0.86
N VAL A 144 15.35 -4.24 -0.03
CA VAL A 144 16.01 -5.52 0.23
C VAL A 144 17.45 -5.43 -0.27
N ASP A 145 18.40 -5.47 0.64
CA ASP A 145 19.83 -5.44 0.31
C ASP A 145 20.28 -6.81 -0.19
N VAL A 146 21.12 -6.82 -1.22
CA VAL A 146 21.74 -8.01 -1.79
C VAL A 146 23.25 -7.84 -1.72
N THR A 147 23.92 -8.81 -1.12
CA THR A 147 25.38 -8.83 -0.98
C THR A 147 25.92 -10.14 -1.52
N CYS A 148 26.97 -10.05 -2.32
CA CYS A 148 27.69 -11.17 -2.91
C CYS A 148 29.07 -11.32 -2.27
N GLU A 149 29.36 -12.52 -1.80
CA GLU A 149 30.68 -12.94 -1.35
C GLU A 149 31.23 -14.00 -2.33
N PRO A 150 32.54 -14.33 -2.28
CA PRO A 150 33.10 -15.38 -3.13
C PRO A 150 32.40 -16.75 -3.01
N THR A 151 31.73 -16.99 -1.88
CA THR A 151 31.01 -18.24 -1.57
C THR A 151 29.55 -18.23 -2.05
N GLY A 152 29.02 -17.08 -2.46
CA GLY A 152 27.64 -16.95 -2.90
C GLY A 152 27.03 -15.59 -2.57
N CYS A 153 25.81 -15.37 -3.03
CA CYS A 153 25.06 -14.14 -2.74
C CYS A 153 23.89 -14.41 -1.80
N SER A 154 23.54 -13.41 -1.00
CA SER A 154 22.44 -13.47 -0.05
C SER A 154 21.63 -12.17 -0.06
N ALA A 155 20.37 -12.27 0.34
CA ALA A 155 19.48 -11.13 0.52
C ALA A 155 19.20 -10.91 2.00
N ALA A 156 19.24 -9.66 2.45
CA ALA A 156 18.87 -9.28 3.81
C ALA A 156 17.34 -9.34 4.02
N ALA A 157 16.91 -9.21 5.27
CA ALA A 157 15.50 -9.02 5.58
C ALA A 157 15.01 -7.68 5.00
N PRO A 158 13.77 -7.60 4.48
CA PRO A 158 13.26 -6.34 3.97
C PRO A 158 13.16 -5.26 5.05
N VAL A 159 13.54 -4.04 4.69
CA VAL A 159 13.36 -2.84 5.51
C VAL A 159 12.18 -2.06 4.96
N VAL A 160 11.20 -1.75 5.81
CA VAL A 160 9.99 -0.98 5.45
C VAL A 160 10.09 0.40 6.07
N LEU A 161 10.04 1.43 5.22
CA LEU A 161 10.11 2.85 5.56
C LEU A 161 8.81 3.51 5.08
N CYS A 162 7.74 3.36 5.86
CA CYS A 162 6.43 3.94 5.56
C CYS A 162 5.86 4.58 6.85
N PRO A 163 5.25 5.77 6.77
CA PRO A 163 4.68 6.49 7.89
C PRO A 163 3.41 5.85 8.45
#